data_AF-A0A9P7NHJ8-F1
#
_entry.id   AF-A0A9P7NHJ8-F1
#
_cell.length_a   1.000
_cell.length_b   1.000
_cell.length_c   1.000
_cell.angle_alpha   90.00
_cell.angle_beta   90.00
_cell.angle_gamma   90.00
#
_symmetry.space_group_name_H-M   'P 1'
#
loop_
_entity.id
_entity.type
_entity.pdbx_description
1 polymer ?
#
loop_
_entity_poly.entity_id
_entity_poly.type
_entity_poly.pdbx_seq_one_letter_code
_entity_poly.pdbx_strand_id
1 'polypeptide(L)'
;MKAYFYDNLPGDQRLPHDSGRSVDVETLSKLGVLYYCFPNLQDVDKLATDRGYKNRDEVTVSPESMGEAYENKVKTFFCEHLHEDEEIRYIKDGQGFFDVRSKEDEWIRVRLEKNDLLILPAGIYHRFTTEEKNIFGGSGHMGRSLVKHALSQGDLVTSVGKAYETDADGMATVHENCLGSLCDVRSRESVALVVQKTLDNFRRIDVVANCSGYGVIGSCEDQDEHDLRNQFETNFIGTLHIIHTTLSYFRRQNAGRYLIFSSTSGALGVPGLGPYCATKYAVEGLIEAMLYETDFFNIKATLIEPGLVRRDELDTNASSPSPTWEHFLIKSPSAEYAPATSPALHAQRLVQWLGDRQPTSAVNCAELVWQLAHCSFPPLRLLLGSYAIESIRDRMRSVTEELEDWKHLNFTLDAGDSGEGCLATDAF
;
A
#
# COMPACT_ATOMS: atom_id res chain seq x y z
N MET A 1 -18.23 -10.60 -19.05
CA MET A 1 -18.22 -9.20 -19.54
C MET A 1 -19.18 -8.28 -18.77
N LYS A 2 -18.69 -7.09 -18.41
CA LYS A 2 -19.48 -5.98 -17.83
C LYS A 2 -19.18 -4.71 -18.63
N ALA A 3 -20.21 -3.97 -19.06
CA ALA A 3 -20.05 -2.71 -19.81
C ALA A 3 -20.86 -1.56 -19.19
N TYR A 4 -20.30 -0.35 -19.24
CA TYR A 4 -20.87 0.86 -18.64
C TYR A 4 -20.22 2.12 -19.22
N PHE A 5 -20.84 3.27 -19.08
CA PHE A 5 -20.21 4.53 -19.45
C PHE A 5 -19.08 4.89 -18.47
N TYR A 6 -17.97 5.37 -19.02
CA TYR A 6 -16.80 5.83 -18.30
C TYR A 6 -17.08 7.19 -17.64
N ASP A 7 -16.70 7.38 -16.38
CA ASP A 7 -17.01 8.58 -15.60
C ASP A 7 -16.22 9.84 -16.00
N ASN A 8 -15.13 9.68 -16.76
CA ASN A 8 -14.19 10.75 -17.15
C ASN A 8 -13.54 11.49 -15.97
N LEU A 9 -13.56 10.90 -14.78
CA LEU A 9 -12.83 11.46 -13.65
C LEU A 9 -11.33 11.32 -13.87
N PRO A 10 -10.52 12.33 -13.48
CA PRO A 10 -9.07 12.22 -13.53
C PRO A 10 -8.62 11.10 -12.58
N GLY A 11 -7.70 10.24 -13.03
CA GLY A 11 -7.24 9.09 -12.24
C GLY A 11 -6.42 8.11 -13.08
N ASP A 12 -6.03 6.99 -12.47
CA ASP A 12 -5.38 5.89 -13.18
C ASP A 12 -6.40 5.20 -14.09
N GLN A 13 -6.12 5.16 -15.39
CA GLN A 13 -7.00 4.55 -16.38
C GLN A 13 -7.36 3.09 -16.10
N ARG A 14 -6.55 2.37 -15.30
CA ARG A 14 -6.74 0.96 -14.92
C ARG A 14 -7.83 0.76 -13.86
N LEU A 15 -8.32 1.83 -13.21
CA LEU A 15 -9.43 1.75 -12.26
C LEU A 15 -10.76 1.50 -12.99
N PRO A 16 -11.84 1.06 -12.32
CA PRO A 16 -13.11 0.79 -13.00
C PRO A 16 -13.70 1.99 -13.74
N HIS A 17 -13.64 3.20 -13.20
CA HIS A 17 -14.26 4.41 -13.79
C HIS A 17 -15.74 4.24 -14.18
N ASP A 18 -16.52 3.60 -13.32
CA ASP A 18 -17.92 3.28 -13.57
C ASP A 18 -18.83 4.45 -13.23
N SER A 19 -19.46 5.07 -14.24
CA SER A 19 -20.41 6.18 -14.05
C SER A 19 -21.76 5.74 -13.44
N GLY A 20 -21.99 4.44 -13.26
CA GLY A 20 -23.26 3.86 -12.82
C GLY A 20 -24.28 3.69 -13.95
N ARG A 21 -23.98 4.16 -15.17
CA ARG A 21 -24.81 3.95 -16.37
C ARG A 21 -24.38 2.67 -17.08
N SER A 22 -25.06 1.56 -16.79
CA SER A 22 -24.77 0.27 -17.43
C SER A 22 -25.10 0.27 -18.93
N VAL A 23 -24.36 -0.55 -19.68
CA VAL A 23 -24.56 -0.79 -21.11
C VAL A 23 -24.72 -2.29 -21.34
N ASP A 24 -25.76 -2.68 -22.06
CA ASP A 24 -26.00 -4.09 -22.40
C ASP A 24 -25.35 -4.49 -23.73
N VAL A 25 -25.29 -5.80 -23.98
CA VAL A 25 -24.68 -6.36 -25.19
C VAL A 25 -25.40 -5.92 -26.46
N GLU A 26 -26.71 -5.71 -26.39
CA GLU A 26 -27.50 -5.25 -27.55
C GLU A 26 -27.11 -3.81 -27.94
N THR A 27 -26.87 -2.95 -26.96
CA THR A 27 -26.40 -1.58 -27.18
C THR A 27 -25.01 -1.54 -27.79
N LEU A 28 -24.08 -2.37 -27.30
CA LEU A 28 -22.75 -2.53 -27.92
C LEU A 28 -22.85 -3.02 -29.38
N SER A 29 -23.72 -4.00 -29.65
CA SER A 29 -23.94 -4.53 -30.99
C SER A 29 -24.49 -3.47 -31.96
N LYS A 30 -25.33 -2.53 -31.48
CA LYS A 30 -25.79 -1.37 -32.28
C LYS A 30 -24.68 -0.38 -32.64
N LEU A 31 -23.56 -0.39 -31.91
CA LEU A 31 -22.32 0.32 -32.25
C LEU A 31 -21.41 -0.50 -33.18
N GLY A 32 -21.80 -1.73 -33.51
CA GLY A 32 -20.99 -2.70 -34.27
C GLY A 32 -19.97 -3.45 -33.42
N VAL A 33 -19.95 -3.25 -32.09
CA VAL A 33 -19.05 -3.94 -31.16
C VAL A 33 -19.67 -5.28 -30.78
N LEU A 34 -19.05 -6.38 -31.22
CA LEU A 34 -19.55 -7.74 -30.98
C LEU A 34 -18.78 -8.41 -29.85
N TYR A 35 -19.49 -9.11 -28.97
CA TYR A 35 -18.91 -9.84 -27.86
C TYR A 35 -19.20 -11.33 -27.97
N TYR A 36 -18.19 -12.15 -27.70
CA TYR A 36 -18.28 -13.60 -27.59
C TYR A 36 -17.51 -14.08 -26.37
N CYS A 37 -17.87 -15.26 -25.85
CA CYS A 37 -17.08 -15.97 -24.85
C CYS A 37 -16.74 -17.34 -25.41
N PHE A 38 -15.46 -17.57 -25.68
CA PHE A 38 -14.96 -18.83 -26.25
C PHE A 38 -13.97 -19.48 -25.29
N PRO A 39 -14.32 -20.61 -24.66
CA PRO A 39 -13.43 -21.31 -23.74
C PRO A 39 -12.24 -21.96 -24.45
N ASN A 40 -12.31 -22.15 -25.78
CA ASN A 40 -11.30 -22.82 -26.57
C ASN A 40 -10.84 -21.95 -27.75
N LEU A 41 -9.54 -22.01 -28.07
CA LEU A 41 -8.95 -21.31 -29.22
C LEU A 41 -9.51 -21.79 -30.57
N GLN A 42 -9.99 -23.03 -30.67
CA GLN A 42 -10.56 -23.57 -31.91
C GLN A 42 -11.79 -22.78 -32.38
N ASP A 43 -12.60 -22.29 -31.45
CA ASP A 43 -13.78 -21.48 -31.77
C ASP A 43 -13.36 -20.08 -32.25
N VAL A 44 -12.29 -19.52 -31.68
CA VAL A 44 -11.67 -18.28 -32.12
C VAL A 44 -11.09 -18.43 -33.53
N ASP A 45 -10.42 -19.54 -33.81
CA ASP A 45 -9.83 -19.85 -35.14
C ASP A 45 -10.90 -19.99 -36.22
N LYS A 46 -12.01 -20.66 -35.88
CA LYS A 46 -13.16 -20.80 -36.77
C LYS A 46 -13.79 -19.43 -37.08
N LEU A 47 -14.10 -18.64 -36.04
CA LEU A 47 -14.63 -17.28 -36.22
C LEU A 47 -13.69 -16.42 -37.05
N ALA A 48 -12.39 -16.54 -36.82
CA ALA A 48 -11.40 -15.75 -37.54
C ALA A 48 -11.36 -16.12 -39.04
N THR A 49 -11.48 -17.41 -39.35
CA THR A 49 -11.57 -17.94 -40.72
C THR A 49 -12.87 -17.50 -41.40
N ASP A 50 -14.01 -17.64 -40.72
CA ASP A 50 -15.33 -17.29 -41.24
C ASP A 50 -15.44 -15.79 -41.57
N ARG A 51 -14.75 -14.92 -40.81
CA ARG A 51 -14.68 -13.47 -41.05
C ARG A 51 -13.49 -13.02 -41.92
N GLY A 52 -12.61 -13.95 -42.32
CA GLY A 52 -11.53 -13.68 -43.25
C GLY A 52 -10.34 -12.88 -42.70
N TYR A 53 -10.06 -12.94 -41.39
CA TYR A 53 -8.85 -12.30 -40.83
C TYR A 53 -7.59 -13.04 -41.27
N LYS A 54 -6.58 -12.27 -41.71
CA LYS A 54 -5.35 -12.81 -42.31
C LYS A 54 -4.13 -12.73 -41.40
N ASN A 55 -4.18 -11.88 -40.39
CA ASN A 55 -3.06 -11.59 -39.49
C ASN A 55 -3.44 -11.98 -38.06
N ARG A 56 -2.47 -12.48 -37.30
CA ARG A 56 -2.62 -12.80 -35.88
C ARG A 56 -1.33 -12.45 -35.17
N ASP A 57 -1.46 -11.55 -34.20
CA ASP A 57 -0.42 -11.22 -33.25
C ASP A 57 -0.87 -11.62 -31.85
N GLU A 58 0.06 -12.14 -31.06
CA GLU A 58 -0.15 -12.42 -29.65
C GLU A 58 0.75 -11.49 -28.85
N VAL A 59 0.13 -10.73 -27.95
CA VAL A 59 0.84 -9.80 -27.07
C VAL A 59 0.49 -10.11 -25.62
N THR A 60 1.52 -10.32 -24.81
CA THR A 60 1.39 -10.34 -23.35
C THR A 60 1.72 -8.93 -22.88
N VAL A 61 0.75 -8.25 -22.26
CA VAL A 61 0.90 -6.89 -21.74
C VAL A 61 1.09 -6.99 -20.23
N SER A 62 2.32 -7.23 -19.80
CA SER A 62 2.69 -7.27 -18.38
C SER A 62 4.07 -6.65 -18.15
N PRO A 63 4.37 -6.18 -16.93
CA PRO A 63 5.72 -5.72 -16.60
C PRO A 63 6.80 -6.77 -16.93
N GLU A 64 6.52 -8.05 -16.70
CA GLU A 64 7.46 -9.15 -16.93
C GLU A 64 7.76 -9.39 -18.42
N SER A 65 6.75 -9.22 -19.28
CA SER A 65 6.88 -9.47 -20.72
C SER A 65 7.43 -8.26 -21.49
N MET A 66 7.21 -7.05 -20.97
CA MET A 66 7.55 -5.80 -21.66
C MET A 66 8.69 -4.99 -21.00
N GLY A 67 9.11 -5.33 -19.79
CA GLY A 67 10.19 -4.65 -19.07
C GLY A 67 9.95 -3.14 -18.95
N GLU A 68 11.00 -2.35 -19.18
CA GLU A 68 10.95 -0.87 -19.14
C GLU A 68 9.95 -0.25 -20.13
N ALA A 69 9.59 -0.97 -21.20
CA ALA A 69 8.64 -0.48 -22.19
C ALA A 69 7.18 -0.57 -21.72
N TYR A 70 6.89 -1.32 -20.66
CA TYR A 70 5.53 -1.60 -20.19
C TYR A 70 4.71 -0.32 -19.95
N GLU A 71 5.23 0.59 -19.13
CA GLU A 71 4.51 1.83 -18.75
C GLU A 71 4.22 2.72 -19.96
N ASN A 72 5.21 2.87 -20.84
CA ASN A 72 5.04 3.65 -22.07
C ASN A 72 4.06 2.95 -23.03
N LYS A 73 4.08 1.62 -23.11
CA LYS A 73 3.18 0.84 -23.96
C LYS A 73 1.74 0.88 -23.45
N VAL A 74 1.50 0.72 -22.15
CA VAL A 74 0.15 0.83 -21.56
C VAL A 74 -0.42 2.23 -21.76
N LYS A 75 0.39 3.28 -21.57
CA LYS A 75 -0.03 4.66 -21.90
C LYS A 75 -0.36 4.82 -23.38
N THR A 76 0.46 4.25 -24.27
CA THR A 76 0.22 4.28 -25.72
C THR A 76 -1.06 3.53 -26.09
N PHE A 77 -1.32 2.37 -25.49
CA PHE A 77 -2.56 1.62 -25.71
C PHE A 77 -3.79 2.35 -25.18
N PHE A 78 -3.62 3.19 -24.15
CA PHE A 78 -4.68 4.02 -23.62
C PHE A 78 -4.87 5.34 -24.38
N CYS A 79 -3.95 5.70 -25.29
CA CYS A 79 -4.19 6.77 -26.24
C CYS A 79 -5.31 6.37 -27.20
N GLU A 80 -6.25 7.29 -27.40
CA GLU A 80 -7.32 7.15 -28.38
C GLU A 80 -6.73 6.89 -29.76
N HIS A 81 -7.22 5.84 -30.43
CA HIS A 81 -6.85 5.54 -31.79
C HIS A 81 -8.01 4.91 -32.57
N LEU A 82 -7.87 4.95 -33.89
CA LEU A 82 -8.86 4.54 -34.88
C LEU A 82 -8.22 3.53 -35.83
N HIS A 83 -8.87 2.39 -36.05
CA HIS A 83 -8.46 1.44 -37.09
C HIS A 83 -9.38 1.57 -38.31
N GLU A 84 -8.81 1.52 -39.51
CA GLU A 84 -9.55 1.56 -40.78
C GLU A 84 -10.22 0.22 -41.10
N ASP A 85 -9.78 -0.86 -40.44
CA ASP A 85 -10.29 -2.22 -40.58
C ASP A 85 -10.95 -2.70 -39.27
N GLU A 86 -11.76 -3.76 -39.38
CA GLU A 86 -12.33 -4.45 -38.22
C GLU A 86 -11.22 -5.15 -37.40
N GLU A 87 -11.25 -5.00 -36.08
CA GLU A 87 -10.24 -5.55 -35.18
C GLU A 87 -10.85 -6.59 -34.23
N ILE A 88 -10.17 -7.73 -34.06
CA ILE A 88 -10.57 -8.82 -33.16
C ILE A 88 -9.58 -8.96 -31.99
N ARG A 89 -10.09 -8.98 -30.77
CA ARG A 89 -9.31 -9.09 -29.52
C ARG A 89 -9.83 -10.25 -28.69
N TYR A 90 -8.99 -11.25 -28.42
CA TYR A 90 -9.30 -12.40 -27.58
C TYR A 90 -8.42 -12.43 -26.34
N ILE A 91 -9.03 -12.56 -25.16
CA ILE A 91 -8.31 -12.57 -23.89
C ILE A 91 -7.92 -14.01 -23.54
N LYS A 92 -6.64 -14.34 -23.77
CA LYS A 92 -6.08 -15.67 -23.43
C LYS A 92 -5.92 -15.87 -21.93
N ASP A 93 -5.59 -14.81 -21.20
CA ASP A 93 -5.43 -14.80 -19.76
C ASP A 93 -5.51 -13.37 -19.19
N GLY A 94 -5.73 -13.24 -17.88
CA GLY A 94 -5.84 -11.94 -17.21
C GLY A 94 -7.17 -11.22 -17.44
N GLN A 95 -7.19 -9.91 -17.11
CA GLN A 95 -8.36 -9.04 -17.20
C GLN A 95 -7.94 -7.62 -17.62
N GLY A 96 -8.84 -6.90 -18.29
CA GLY A 96 -8.60 -5.52 -18.72
C GLY A 96 -9.85 -4.80 -19.19
N PHE A 97 -9.67 -3.55 -19.56
CA PHE A 97 -10.72 -2.66 -20.04
C PHE A 97 -10.46 -2.27 -21.49
N PHE A 98 -11.49 -2.43 -22.31
CA PHE A 98 -11.57 -1.88 -23.66
C PHE A 98 -12.62 -0.78 -23.66
N ASP A 99 -12.18 0.45 -23.90
CA ASP A 99 -13.09 1.59 -24.01
C ASP A 99 -13.39 1.84 -25.48
N VAL A 100 -14.66 2.04 -25.80
CA VAL A 100 -15.14 2.35 -27.16
C VAL A 100 -15.97 3.63 -27.12
N ARG A 101 -15.93 4.40 -28.21
CA ARG A 101 -16.68 5.66 -28.30
C ARG A 101 -18.13 5.39 -28.74
N SER A 102 -19.09 6.01 -28.04
CA SER A 102 -20.51 6.00 -28.43
C SER A 102 -20.79 6.98 -29.58
N LYS A 103 -22.02 6.98 -30.11
CA LYS A 103 -22.45 7.93 -31.14
C LYS A 103 -22.55 9.37 -30.60
N GLU A 104 -22.76 9.50 -29.30
CA GLU A 104 -22.85 10.75 -28.56
C GLU A 104 -21.48 11.23 -28.06
N ASP A 105 -20.39 10.62 -28.54
CA ASP A 105 -19.02 10.96 -28.17
C ASP A 105 -18.71 10.74 -26.68
N GLU A 106 -19.28 9.68 -26.09
CA GLU A 106 -19.00 9.25 -24.72
C GLU A 106 -18.18 7.97 -24.71
N TRP A 107 -17.30 7.80 -23.71
CA TRP A 107 -16.57 6.55 -23.51
C TRP A 107 -17.47 5.49 -22.87
N ILE A 108 -17.56 4.32 -23.49
CA ILE A 108 -18.15 3.11 -22.91
C ILE A 108 -17.02 2.15 -22.59
N ARG A 109 -16.85 1.83 -21.32
CA ARG A 109 -15.86 0.88 -20.81
C ARG A 109 -16.44 -0.52 -20.79
N VAL A 110 -15.72 -1.46 -21.41
CA VAL A 110 -16.04 -2.88 -21.44
C VAL A 110 -14.94 -3.65 -20.69
N ARG A 111 -15.28 -4.25 -19.56
CA ARG A 111 -14.39 -5.14 -18.82
C ARG A 111 -14.43 -6.54 -19.45
N LEU A 112 -13.27 -7.01 -19.88
CA LEU A 112 -13.07 -8.34 -20.43
C LEU A 112 -12.15 -9.16 -19.53
N GLU A 113 -12.41 -10.46 -19.46
CA GLU A 113 -11.59 -11.44 -18.74
C GLU A 113 -11.25 -12.63 -19.62
N LYS A 114 -10.43 -13.56 -19.12
CA LYS A 114 -10.06 -14.78 -19.83
C LYS A 114 -11.27 -15.44 -20.51
N ASN A 115 -11.07 -15.82 -21.78
CA ASN A 115 -12.04 -16.39 -22.71
C ASN A 115 -13.01 -15.39 -23.35
N ASP A 116 -13.02 -14.13 -22.94
CA ASP A 116 -13.78 -13.09 -23.62
C ASP A 116 -13.12 -12.71 -24.95
N LEU A 117 -13.97 -12.42 -25.94
CA LEU A 117 -13.60 -11.93 -27.25
C LEU A 117 -14.42 -10.70 -27.59
N LEU A 118 -13.76 -9.66 -28.09
CA LEU A 118 -14.38 -8.43 -28.55
C LEU A 118 -13.99 -8.17 -30.00
N ILE A 119 -14.98 -7.86 -30.84
CA ILE A 119 -14.78 -7.36 -32.21
C ILE A 119 -15.14 -5.89 -32.23
N LEU A 120 -14.23 -5.06 -32.74
CA LEU A 120 -14.40 -3.64 -32.91
C LEU A 120 -14.56 -3.34 -34.41
N PRO A 121 -15.63 -2.65 -34.84
CA PRO A 121 -15.85 -2.36 -36.25
C PRO A 121 -14.85 -1.32 -36.76
N ALA A 122 -14.61 -1.34 -38.07
CA ALA A 122 -13.83 -0.31 -38.75
C ALA A 122 -14.37 1.10 -38.43
N GLY A 123 -13.47 2.04 -38.11
CA GLY A 123 -13.84 3.42 -37.85
C GLY A 123 -14.38 3.72 -36.46
N ILE A 124 -14.26 2.81 -35.47
CA ILE A 124 -14.56 3.12 -34.07
C ILE A 124 -13.31 3.58 -33.30
N TYR A 125 -13.42 4.69 -32.58
CA TYR A 125 -12.40 5.08 -31.62
C TYR A 125 -12.43 4.16 -30.40
N HIS A 126 -11.26 3.69 -30.02
CA HIS A 126 -11.11 2.83 -28.85
C HIS A 126 -9.73 2.99 -28.20
N ARG A 127 -9.62 2.46 -26.99
CA ARG A 127 -8.40 2.41 -26.19
C ARG A 127 -8.43 1.21 -25.24
N PHE A 128 -7.25 0.77 -24.79
CA PHE A 128 -7.10 -0.43 -23.97
C PHE A 128 -6.23 -0.15 -22.74
N THR A 129 -6.56 -0.79 -21.62
CA THR A 129 -5.72 -0.82 -20.42
C THR A 129 -5.95 -2.08 -19.58
N THR A 130 -5.00 -2.46 -18.74
CA THR A 130 -5.11 -3.59 -17.81
C THR A 130 -5.85 -3.21 -16.51
N GLU A 131 -6.25 -4.17 -15.67
CA GLU A 131 -6.79 -3.92 -14.31
C GLU A 131 -5.66 -3.93 -13.24
N GLU A 132 -5.91 -3.38 -12.04
CA GLU A 132 -5.02 -3.44 -10.87
C GLU A 132 -5.62 -4.41 -9.82
N LYS A 133 -4.99 -5.56 -9.54
CA LYS A 133 -5.32 -6.41 -8.38
C LYS A 133 -4.08 -6.52 -7.49
N ASN A 134 -4.22 -6.23 -6.20
CA ASN A 134 -3.11 -6.18 -5.24
C ASN A 134 -3.24 -7.23 -4.12
N ILE A 135 -2.11 -7.80 -3.67
CA ILE A 135 -2.03 -8.75 -2.55
C ILE A 135 -1.53 -8.05 -1.28
N PHE A 136 -2.25 -8.18 -0.16
CA PHE A 136 -1.92 -7.57 1.15
C PHE A 136 -1.34 -8.58 2.15
N GLY A 137 -0.55 -8.11 3.12
CA GLY A 137 -0.37 -8.82 4.39
C GLY A 137 -0.19 -7.87 5.56
N GLY A 138 -0.82 -8.16 6.70
CA GLY A 138 -0.78 -7.32 7.91
C GLY A 138 -1.14 -8.07 9.19
N SER A 139 -0.61 -7.60 10.33
CA SER A 139 -0.81 -8.15 11.69
C SER A 139 -1.18 -7.06 12.71
N GLY A 140 -1.76 -7.40 13.87
CA GLY A 140 -2.13 -6.41 14.91
C GLY A 140 -3.48 -5.69 14.68
N HIS A 141 -3.88 -4.77 15.57
CA HIS A 141 -5.24 -4.19 15.56
C HIS A 141 -5.61 -3.46 14.26
N MET A 142 -4.77 -2.52 13.81
CA MET A 142 -4.97 -1.85 12.53
C MET A 142 -4.77 -2.82 11.36
N GLY A 143 -3.87 -3.81 11.51
CA GLY A 143 -3.70 -4.89 10.53
C GLY A 143 -4.96 -5.73 10.35
N ARG A 144 -5.68 -6.08 11.42
CA ARG A 144 -6.96 -6.82 11.36
C ARG A 144 -8.02 -6.03 10.62
N SER A 145 -8.18 -4.74 10.92
CA SER A 145 -9.13 -3.88 10.19
C SER A 145 -8.75 -3.73 8.72
N LEU A 146 -7.46 -3.58 8.41
CA LEU A 146 -6.96 -3.52 7.02
C LEU A 146 -7.21 -4.84 6.26
N VAL A 147 -6.90 -5.98 6.88
CA VAL A 147 -7.15 -7.31 6.31
C VAL A 147 -8.64 -7.50 6.01
N LYS A 148 -9.52 -7.18 6.97
CA LYS A 148 -10.97 -7.27 6.77
C LYS A 148 -11.45 -6.38 5.63
N HIS A 149 -10.96 -5.14 5.59
CA HIS A 149 -11.35 -4.20 4.56
C HIS A 149 -10.87 -4.67 3.18
N ALA A 150 -9.61 -5.06 3.03
CA ALA A 150 -9.06 -5.59 1.77
C ALA A 150 -9.83 -6.84 1.29
N LEU A 151 -10.12 -7.79 2.19
CA LEU A 151 -10.93 -8.96 1.85
C LEU A 151 -12.35 -8.57 1.39
N SER A 152 -12.97 -7.55 2.01
CA SER A 152 -14.30 -7.06 1.60
C SER A 152 -14.31 -6.41 0.21
N GLN A 153 -13.15 -5.93 -0.26
CA GLN A 153 -12.97 -5.37 -1.61
C GLN A 153 -12.58 -6.45 -2.64
N GLY A 154 -12.42 -7.70 -2.21
CA GLY A 154 -12.08 -8.83 -3.08
C GLY A 154 -10.58 -9.06 -3.26
N ASP A 155 -9.73 -8.38 -2.49
CA ASP A 155 -8.28 -8.57 -2.55
C ASP A 155 -7.87 -9.94 -1.99
N LEU A 156 -6.73 -10.42 -2.45
CA LEU A 156 -6.06 -11.61 -1.94
C LEU A 156 -5.15 -11.19 -0.77
N VAL A 157 -5.28 -11.84 0.38
CA VAL A 157 -4.60 -11.38 1.60
C VAL A 157 -3.89 -12.53 2.28
N THR A 158 -2.60 -12.36 2.59
CA THR A 158 -1.93 -13.18 3.61
C THR A 158 -2.09 -12.50 4.97
N SER A 159 -3.04 -12.95 5.77
CA SER A 159 -3.17 -12.49 7.17
C SER A 159 -2.03 -13.07 8.00
N VAL A 160 -1.36 -12.22 8.79
CA VAL A 160 -0.20 -12.65 9.58
C VAL A 160 -0.52 -12.49 11.07
N GLY A 161 -0.50 -13.60 11.81
CA GLY A 161 -0.58 -13.61 13.27
C GLY A 161 0.81 -13.58 13.91
N LYS A 162 0.88 -13.16 15.17
CA LYS A 162 2.12 -13.25 15.95
C LYS A 162 2.31 -14.68 16.46
N ALA A 163 3.44 -15.30 16.15
CA ALA A 163 3.68 -16.72 16.41
C ALA A 163 3.50 -17.17 17.88
N TYR A 164 3.70 -16.28 18.85
CA TYR A 164 3.62 -16.58 20.29
C TYR A 164 2.31 -16.11 20.96
N GLU A 165 1.47 -15.37 20.26
CA GLU A 165 0.23 -14.78 20.81
C GLU A 165 -1.01 -15.26 20.06
N THR A 166 -0.87 -15.67 18.79
CA THR A 166 -1.98 -16.09 17.93
C THR A 166 -1.97 -17.60 17.79
N ASP A 167 -3.10 -18.23 18.09
CA ASP A 167 -3.29 -19.66 17.86
C ASP A 167 -3.33 -19.97 16.36
N ALA A 168 -2.78 -21.12 15.97
CA ALA A 168 -2.83 -21.60 14.59
C ALA A 168 -4.29 -21.76 14.12
N ASP A 169 -5.20 -22.15 15.02
CA ASP A 169 -6.63 -22.24 14.76
C ASP A 169 -7.26 -20.85 14.51
N GLY A 170 -6.72 -19.80 15.15
CA GLY A 170 -7.10 -18.41 14.91
C GLY A 170 -6.64 -17.88 13.54
N MET A 171 -5.71 -18.57 12.89
CA MET A 171 -5.24 -18.28 11.53
C MET A 171 -5.90 -19.19 10.47
N ALA A 172 -6.87 -20.04 10.85
CA ALA A 172 -7.62 -20.84 9.89
C ALA A 172 -8.26 -19.95 8.82
N THR A 173 -8.41 -20.49 7.59
CA THR A 173 -8.93 -19.77 6.42
C THR A 173 -10.29 -19.13 6.72
N VAL A 174 -10.26 -17.85 7.11
CA VAL A 174 -11.44 -17.04 7.45
C VAL A 174 -12.22 -16.60 6.21
N HIS A 175 -11.60 -16.70 5.03
CA HIS A 175 -12.13 -16.30 3.74
C HIS A 175 -11.36 -17.02 2.63
N GLU A 176 -11.98 -17.33 1.49
CA GLU A 176 -11.33 -18.03 0.36
C GLU A 176 -10.11 -17.27 -0.20
N ASN A 177 -10.19 -15.93 -0.18
CA ASN A 177 -9.09 -15.04 -0.57
C ASN A 177 -8.05 -14.81 0.55
N CYS A 178 -8.15 -15.50 1.70
CA CYS A 178 -7.27 -15.28 2.84
C CYS A 178 -6.37 -16.50 3.11
N LEU A 179 -5.06 -16.27 3.11
CA LEU A 179 -4.07 -17.21 3.62
C LEU A 179 -3.64 -16.78 5.02
N GLY A 180 -3.87 -17.62 6.03
CA GLY A 180 -3.33 -17.38 7.37
C GLY A 180 -1.89 -17.86 7.52
N SER A 181 -1.04 -17.05 8.15
CA SER A 181 0.33 -17.42 8.49
C SER A 181 0.75 -16.86 9.85
N LEU A 182 1.72 -17.50 10.52
CA LEU A 182 2.32 -16.99 11.75
C LEU A 182 3.72 -16.46 11.46
N CYS A 183 4.05 -15.31 12.07
CA CYS A 183 5.34 -14.67 11.93
C CYS A 183 5.83 -14.12 13.27
N ASP A 184 7.13 -14.28 13.53
CA ASP A 184 7.87 -13.38 14.42
C ASP A 184 8.83 -12.56 13.58
N VAL A 185 8.55 -11.26 13.45
CA VAL A 185 9.36 -10.34 12.63
C VAL A 185 10.80 -10.22 13.11
N ARG A 186 11.08 -10.56 14.38
CA ARG A 186 12.44 -10.60 14.93
C ARG A 186 13.29 -11.74 14.33
N SER A 187 12.66 -12.75 13.72
CA SER A 187 13.36 -13.81 12.97
C SER A 187 13.22 -13.59 11.47
N ARG A 188 14.36 -13.39 10.81
CA ARG A 188 14.41 -13.27 9.35
C ARG A 188 13.87 -14.51 8.65
N GLU A 189 14.15 -15.69 9.20
CA GLU A 189 13.68 -16.99 8.68
C GLU A 189 12.17 -17.09 8.77
N SER A 190 11.57 -16.64 9.88
CA SER A 190 10.11 -16.61 10.04
C SER A 190 9.45 -15.71 8.99
N VAL A 191 10.00 -14.52 8.75
CA VAL A 191 9.55 -13.61 7.69
C VAL A 191 9.67 -14.25 6.30
N ALA A 192 10.80 -14.88 6.00
CA ALA A 192 11.04 -15.56 4.72
C ALA A 192 10.04 -16.69 4.47
N LEU A 193 9.69 -17.47 5.49
CA LEU A 193 8.68 -18.51 5.39
C LEU A 193 7.29 -17.96 5.04
N VAL A 194 6.90 -16.82 5.62
CA VAL A 194 5.62 -16.18 5.29
C VAL A 194 5.63 -15.69 3.85
N VAL A 195 6.68 -14.98 3.43
CA VAL A 195 6.82 -14.48 2.05
C VAL A 195 6.76 -15.63 1.05
N GLN A 196 7.48 -16.73 1.31
CA GLN A 196 7.46 -17.91 0.45
C GLN A 196 6.07 -18.53 0.36
N LYS A 197 5.39 -18.72 1.50
CA LYS A 197 4.00 -19.25 1.52
C LYS A 197 3.05 -18.37 0.72
N THR A 198 3.16 -17.04 0.84
CA THR A 198 2.36 -16.09 0.07
C THR A 198 2.60 -16.25 -1.43
N LEU A 199 3.88 -16.33 -1.85
CA LEU A 199 4.24 -16.53 -3.24
C LEU A 199 3.85 -17.91 -3.77
N ASP A 200 3.89 -18.96 -2.95
CA ASP A 200 3.45 -20.30 -3.38
C ASP A 200 1.94 -20.35 -3.62
N ASN A 201 1.17 -19.66 -2.77
CA ASN A 201 -0.29 -19.67 -2.82
C ASN A 201 -0.85 -18.69 -3.87
N PHE A 202 -0.39 -17.44 -3.85
CA PHE A 202 -0.94 -16.37 -4.68
C PHE A 202 -0.05 -15.97 -5.86
N ARG A 203 1.16 -16.54 -5.97
CA ARG A 203 2.15 -16.30 -7.05
C ARG A 203 2.73 -14.89 -7.13
N ARG A 204 2.19 -13.96 -6.35
CA ARG A 204 2.60 -12.56 -6.37
C ARG A 204 2.51 -11.92 -4.98
N ILE A 205 3.19 -10.80 -4.80
CA ILE A 205 2.97 -9.84 -3.71
C ILE A 205 3.02 -8.44 -4.33
N ASP A 206 2.01 -7.62 -4.06
CA ASP A 206 1.97 -6.24 -4.56
C ASP A 206 2.17 -5.24 -3.42
N VAL A 207 1.61 -5.55 -2.24
CA VAL A 207 1.60 -4.66 -1.08
C VAL A 207 2.06 -5.42 0.17
N VAL A 208 3.02 -4.84 0.88
CA VAL A 208 3.45 -5.31 2.20
C VAL A 208 3.04 -4.26 3.23
N ALA A 209 2.04 -4.57 4.06
CA ALA A 209 1.62 -3.70 5.16
C ALA A 209 2.28 -4.14 6.47
N ASN A 210 3.36 -3.46 6.85
CA ASN A 210 4.01 -3.73 8.12
C ASN A 210 3.31 -2.99 9.26
N CYS A 211 2.37 -3.67 9.89
CA CYS A 211 1.67 -3.22 11.08
C CYS A 211 2.32 -3.73 12.38
N SER A 212 3.49 -4.37 12.30
CA SER A 212 4.17 -4.90 13.48
C SER A 212 4.82 -3.79 14.30
N GLY A 213 4.65 -3.89 15.61
CA GLY A 213 5.33 -3.02 16.56
C GLY A 213 4.57 -2.86 17.86
N TYR A 214 5.31 -2.42 18.87
CA TYR A 214 4.78 -2.11 20.19
C TYR A 214 5.66 -1.05 20.86
N GLY A 215 5.17 -0.45 21.93
CA GLY A 215 5.94 0.48 22.75
C GLY A 215 5.89 0.14 24.23
N VAL A 216 6.81 0.71 24.98
CA VAL A 216 6.78 0.69 26.45
C VAL A 216 6.57 2.10 26.97
N ILE A 217 5.52 2.28 27.75
CA ILE A 217 5.23 3.51 28.49
C ILE A 217 5.97 3.46 29.82
N GLY A 218 6.89 4.40 30.01
CA GLY A 218 7.71 4.55 31.21
C GLY A 218 8.75 5.64 30.99
N SER A 219 9.34 6.16 32.07
CA SER A 219 10.46 7.09 31.93
C SER A 219 11.61 6.44 31.14
N CYS A 220 12.49 7.23 30.52
CA CYS A 220 13.63 6.66 29.80
C CYS A 220 14.56 5.86 30.73
N GLU A 221 14.64 6.24 32.00
CA GLU A 221 15.47 5.58 33.02
C GLU A 221 14.83 4.30 33.57
N ASP A 222 13.49 4.24 33.65
CA ASP A 222 12.77 3.06 34.16
C ASP A 222 12.61 1.94 33.11
N GLN A 223 12.94 2.19 31.84
CA GLN A 223 12.94 1.18 30.79
C GLN A 223 14.27 0.42 30.79
N ASP A 224 14.20 -0.88 31.05
CA ASP A 224 15.39 -1.73 31.16
C ASP A 224 15.96 -2.11 29.77
N GLU A 225 17.18 -2.67 29.76
CA GLU A 225 17.84 -3.08 28.51
C GLU A 225 17.00 -4.07 27.69
N HIS A 226 16.20 -4.91 28.35
CA HIS A 226 15.33 -5.86 27.67
C HIS A 226 14.19 -5.15 26.95
N ASP A 227 13.54 -4.16 27.58
CA ASP A 227 12.52 -3.32 26.95
C ASP A 227 13.08 -2.55 25.75
N LEU A 228 14.27 -1.96 25.92
CA LEU A 228 14.96 -1.18 24.90
C LEU A 228 15.25 -2.06 23.67
N ARG A 229 15.95 -3.19 23.88
CA ARG A 229 16.33 -4.10 22.80
C ARG A 229 15.11 -4.66 22.08
N ASN A 230 14.11 -5.15 22.81
CA ASN A 230 12.95 -5.76 22.16
C ASN A 230 12.12 -4.77 21.33
N GLN A 231 12.02 -3.50 21.76
CA GLN A 231 11.38 -2.46 20.96
C GLN A 231 12.14 -2.26 19.64
N PHE A 232 13.47 -2.17 19.67
CA PHE A 232 14.29 -2.06 18.45
C PHE A 232 14.22 -3.32 17.59
N GLU A 233 14.32 -4.50 18.18
CA GLU A 233 14.24 -5.79 17.48
C GLU A 233 12.90 -5.94 16.74
N THR A 234 11.80 -5.53 17.38
CA THR A 234 10.47 -5.66 16.77
C THR A 234 10.20 -4.53 15.79
N ASN A 235 10.30 -3.28 16.23
CA ASN A 235 9.85 -2.12 15.45
C ASN A 235 10.80 -1.79 14.30
N PHE A 236 12.11 -1.92 14.51
CA PHE A 236 13.12 -1.51 13.54
C PHE A 236 13.72 -2.71 12.81
N ILE A 237 14.36 -3.64 13.53
CA ILE A 237 15.01 -4.81 12.91
C ILE A 237 13.97 -5.69 12.21
N GLY A 238 12.80 -5.88 12.80
CA GLY A 238 11.69 -6.59 12.16
C GLY A 238 11.22 -5.95 10.86
N THR A 239 11.13 -4.62 10.81
CA THR A 239 10.86 -3.87 9.57
C THR A 239 11.94 -4.12 8.53
N LEU A 240 13.21 -4.12 8.95
CA LEU A 240 14.34 -4.39 8.07
C LEU A 240 14.33 -5.83 7.54
N HIS A 241 13.96 -6.82 8.36
CA HIS A 241 13.80 -8.21 7.91
C HIS A 241 12.72 -8.35 6.83
N ILE A 242 11.58 -7.67 7.00
CA ILE A 242 10.51 -7.62 6.00
C ILE A 242 11.01 -7.02 4.70
N ILE A 243 11.67 -5.86 4.77
CA ILE A 243 12.24 -5.17 3.61
C ILE A 243 13.29 -6.07 2.94
N HIS A 244 14.31 -6.53 3.64
CA HIS A 244 15.38 -7.37 3.06
C HIS A 244 14.85 -8.64 2.39
N THR A 245 13.76 -9.21 2.91
CA THR A 245 13.17 -10.43 2.35
C THR A 245 12.37 -10.14 1.09
N THR A 246 11.68 -9.01 1.02
CA THR A 246 10.73 -8.67 -0.06
C THR A 246 11.31 -7.74 -1.13
N LEU A 247 12.31 -6.92 -0.79
CA LEU A 247 12.82 -5.85 -1.65
C LEU A 247 13.47 -6.40 -2.92
N SER A 248 14.23 -7.50 -2.82
CA SER A 248 14.82 -8.12 -4.01
C SER A 248 13.74 -8.67 -4.95
N TYR A 249 12.60 -9.11 -4.40
CA TYR A 249 11.46 -9.58 -5.17
C TYR A 249 10.73 -8.41 -5.83
N PHE A 250 10.39 -7.35 -5.09
CA PHE A 250 9.82 -6.12 -5.65
C PHE A 250 10.70 -5.48 -6.72
N ARG A 251 12.02 -5.49 -6.52
CA ARG A 251 12.97 -5.03 -7.55
C ARG A 251 12.91 -5.85 -8.82
N ARG A 252 12.78 -7.18 -8.73
CA ARG A 252 12.62 -8.06 -9.92
C ARG A 252 11.26 -7.88 -10.57
N GLN A 253 10.21 -7.65 -9.77
CA GLN A 253 8.86 -7.34 -10.24
C GLN A 253 8.77 -5.95 -10.88
N ASN A 254 9.71 -5.05 -10.56
CA ASN A 254 9.68 -3.64 -10.94
C ASN A 254 8.38 -2.95 -10.52
N ALA A 255 7.83 -3.37 -9.39
CA ALA A 255 6.66 -2.82 -8.73
C ALA A 255 6.56 -3.40 -7.32
N GLY A 256 6.11 -2.58 -6.38
CA GLY A 256 5.78 -3.02 -5.03
C GLY A 256 5.49 -1.84 -4.13
N ARG A 257 4.64 -2.04 -3.12
CA ARG A 257 4.27 -0.98 -2.17
C ARG A 257 4.48 -1.43 -0.74
N TYR A 258 5.09 -0.58 0.06
CA TYR A 258 5.19 -0.75 1.50
C TYR A 258 4.24 0.21 2.21
N LEU A 259 3.40 -0.32 3.09
CA LEU A 259 2.61 0.47 4.04
C LEU A 259 3.19 0.22 5.42
N ILE A 260 4.11 1.09 5.85
CA ILE A 260 4.87 0.89 7.09
C ILE A 260 4.23 1.71 8.18
N PHE A 261 3.73 1.04 9.22
CA PHE A 261 3.09 1.73 10.34
C PHE A 261 4.17 2.35 11.25
N SER A 262 4.35 3.66 11.10
CA SER A 262 5.10 4.52 12.01
C SER A 262 4.18 4.91 13.19
N SER A 263 4.19 6.18 13.57
CA SER A 263 3.38 6.84 14.58
C SER A 263 3.65 8.33 14.48
N THR A 264 2.79 9.18 15.02
CA THR A 264 3.17 10.57 15.31
C THR A 264 4.48 10.67 16.12
N SER A 265 4.80 9.66 16.92
CA SER A 265 6.06 9.54 17.67
C SER A 265 7.31 9.29 16.80
N GLY A 266 7.15 9.07 15.49
CA GLY A 266 8.25 9.02 14.53
C GLY A 266 8.74 10.40 14.08
N ALA A 267 7.96 11.45 14.37
CA ALA A 267 8.30 12.82 14.02
C ALA A 267 8.18 13.82 15.20
N LEU A 268 7.80 13.36 16.40
CA LEU A 268 7.86 14.15 17.64
C LEU A 268 8.19 13.29 18.87
N GLY A 269 8.89 13.88 19.84
CA GLY A 269 9.20 13.21 21.11
C GLY A 269 8.03 13.29 22.10
N VAL A 270 7.67 12.18 22.73
CA VAL A 270 6.58 12.12 23.72
C VAL A 270 7.13 11.71 25.09
N PRO A 271 6.89 12.49 26.16
CA PRO A 271 7.32 12.11 27.50
C PRO A 271 6.70 10.78 27.95
N GLY A 272 7.56 9.86 28.39
CA GLY A 272 7.19 8.49 28.76
C GLY A 272 7.27 7.48 27.61
N LEU A 273 7.73 7.88 26.42
CA LEU A 273 7.86 7.02 25.23
C LEU A 273 9.24 7.13 24.55
N GLY A 274 10.28 7.56 25.25
CA GLY A 274 11.59 7.87 24.64
C GLY A 274 12.13 6.78 23.70
N PRO A 275 12.32 5.54 24.18
CA PRO A 275 12.78 4.44 23.33
C PRO A 275 11.84 4.12 22.17
N TYR A 276 10.52 4.11 22.41
CA TYR A 276 9.53 3.92 21.34
C TYR A 276 9.67 4.98 20.25
N CYS A 277 9.76 6.27 20.63
CA CYS A 277 10.01 7.37 19.70
C CYS A 277 11.29 7.12 18.89
N ALA A 278 12.39 6.77 19.56
CA ALA A 278 13.65 6.46 18.88
C ALA A 278 13.50 5.35 17.82
N THR A 279 12.75 4.28 18.12
CA THR A 279 12.49 3.23 17.13
C THR A 279 11.68 3.72 15.93
N LYS A 280 10.69 4.59 16.15
CA LYS A 280 9.85 5.12 15.07
C LYS A 280 10.59 6.14 14.21
N TYR A 281 11.40 7.02 14.81
CA TYR A 281 12.35 7.88 14.07
C TYR A 281 13.31 7.05 13.22
N ALA A 282 13.86 5.95 13.76
CA ALA A 282 14.75 5.07 13.02
C ALA A 282 14.05 4.41 11.82
N VAL A 283 12.79 3.99 11.98
CA VAL A 283 11.97 3.46 10.88
C VAL A 283 11.71 4.54 9.82
N GLU A 284 11.34 5.76 10.21
CA GLU A 284 11.11 6.83 9.22
C GLU A 284 12.37 7.18 8.44
N GLY A 285 13.50 7.33 9.13
CA GLY A 285 14.79 7.58 8.48
C GLY A 285 15.20 6.45 7.53
N LEU A 286 14.95 5.19 7.91
CA LEU A 286 15.20 4.03 7.04
C LEU A 286 14.34 4.10 5.77
N ILE A 287 13.04 4.33 5.88
CA ILE A 287 12.13 4.34 4.72
C ILE A 287 12.41 5.54 3.82
N GLU A 288 12.66 6.72 4.39
CA GLU A 288 13.00 7.93 3.64
C GLU A 288 14.30 7.73 2.84
N ALA A 289 15.35 7.21 3.47
CA ALA A 289 16.60 6.89 2.79
C ALA A 289 16.41 5.83 1.69
N MET A 290 15.71 4.74 2.00
CA MET A 290 15.47 3.64 1.07
C MET A 290 14.72 4.08 -0.19
N LEU A 291 13.80 5.04 -0.10
CA LEU A 291 13.05 5.49 -1.27
C LEU A 291 13.91 6.19 -2.31
N TYR A 292 14.96 6.91 -1.92
CA TYR A 292 15.92 7.47 -2.87
C TYR A 292 16.63 6.39 -3.71
N GLU A 293 16.85 5.21 -3.12
CA GLU A 293 17.52 4.09 -3.79
C GLU A 293 16.55 3.25 -4.64
N THR A 294 15.27 3.20 -4.25
CA THR A 294 14.30 2.22 -4.75
C THR A 294 13.27 2.79 -5.71
N ASP A 295 13.16 4.12 -5.82
CA ASP A 295 12.18 4.80 -6.68
C ASP A 295 12.29 4.38 -8.14
N PHE A 296 13.52 4.22 -8.65
CA PHE A 296 13.78 3.79 -10.04
C PHE A 296 13.30 2.35 -10.34
N PHE A 297 13.01 1.55 -9.31
CA PHE A 297 12.43 0.21 -9.45
C PHE A 297 10.89 0.20 -9.30
N ASN A 298 10.25 1.38 -9.35
CA ASN A 298 8.82 1.59 -9.09
C ASN A 298 8.35 0.99 -7.74
N ILE A 299 9.23 0.99 -6.74
CA ILE A 299 8.92 0.58 -5.38
C ILE A 299 8.51 1.83 -4.61
N LYS A 300 7.31 1.83 -4.04
CA LYS A 300 6.76 2.95 -3.28
C LYS A 300 6.61 2.57 -1.81
N ALA A 301 6.68 3.54 -0.92
CA ALA A 301 6.45 3.32 0.50
C ALA A 301 5.70 4.50 1.10
N THR A 302 4.76 4.20 2.00
CA THR A 302 4.11 5.19 2.84
C THR A 302 4.28 4.83 4.31
N LEU A 303 4.75 5.80 5.07
CA LEU A 303 4.75 5.83 6.53
C LEU A 303 3.34 6.20 6.99
N ILE A 304 2.65 5.24 7.58
CA ILE A 304 1.34 5.43 8.19
C ILE A 304 1.57 5.95 9.60
N GLU A 305 1.16 7.18 9.87
CA GLU A 305 1.43 7.90 11.12
C GLU A 305 0.12 8.14 11.88
N PRO A 306 -0.41 7.10 12.55
CA PRO A 306 -1.57 7.27 13.40
C PRO A 306 -1.24 8.06 14.65
N GLY A 307 -2.18 8.94 15.01
CA GLY A 307 -2.30 9.42 16.38
C GLY A 307 -2.94 8.34 17.27
N LEU A 308 -3.79 8.79 18.19
CA LEU A 308 -4.51 7.89 19.09
C LEU A 308 -5.73 7.34 18.35
N VAL A 309 -5.70 6.03 18.05
CA VAL A 309 -6.71 5.28 17.30
C VAL A 309 -7.60 4.44 18.23
N ARG A 310 -8.92 4.68 18.16
CA ARG A 310 -9.95 3.89 18.84
C ARG A 310 -10.13 2.54 18.17
N ARG A 311 -10.32 1.52 19.00
CA ARG A 311 -10.80 0.21 18.57
C ARG A 311 -12.32 0.27 18.37
N ASP A 312 -12.79 0.15 17.12
CA ASP A 312 -14.23 0.18 16.83
C ASP A 312 -14.90 -1.19 16.97
N GLU A 313 -14.14 -2.29 16.94
CA GLU A 313 -14.66 -3.66 16.97
C GLU A 313 -14.26 -4.39 18.26
N LEU A 314 -15.22 -5.00 18.95
CA LEU A 314 -14.96 -5.87 20.12
C LEU A 314 -14.31 -7.20 19.68
N ASP A 315 -13.32 -7.69 20.42
CA ASP A 315 -12.80 -9.05 20.20
C ASP A 315 -13.84 -10.06 20.69
N THR A 316 -14.63 -10.61 19.77
CA THR A 316 -15.63 -11.64 20.13
C THR A 316 -14.99 -12.98 20.53
N ASN A 317 -13.70 -13.16 20.22
CA ASN A 317 -12.96 -14.41 20.45
C ASN A 317 -11.92 -14.31 21.59
N ALA A 318 -11.74 -13.15 22.23
CA ALA A 318 -10.84 -13.05 23.37
C ALA A 318 -11.57 -13.46 24.65
N SER A 319 -11.07 -14.50 25.32
CA SER A 319 -11.54 -14.98 26.62
C SER A 319 -11.32 -13.98 27.77
N SER A 320 -10.72 -12.82 27.49
CA SER A 320 -10.60 -11.67 28.38
C SER A 320 -10.59 -10.39 27.54
N PRO A 321 -11.26 -9.31 27.96
CA PRO A 321 -11.15 -8.03 27.26
C PRO A 321 -9.71 -7.54 27.35
N SER A 322 -8.97 -7.59 26.23
CA SER A 322 -7.65 -6.95 26.12
C SER A 322 -7.79 -5.45 26.38
N PRO A 323 -6.85 -4.82 27.09
CA PRO A 323 -6.87 -3.36 27.26
C PRO A 323 -6.87 -2.67 25.89
N THR A 324 -7.56 -1.54 25.77
CA THR A 324 -7.74 -0.76 24.50
C THR A 324 -6.41 -0.28 23.89
N TRP A 325 -5.29 -0.46 24.59
CA TRP A 325 -3.93 -0.05 24.23
C TRP A 325 -2.93 -1.22 24.21
N GLU A 326 -3.36 -2.42 23.78
CA GLU A 326 -2.55 -3.66 23.75
C GLU A 326 -1.15 -3.55 23.13
N HIS A 327 -0.89 -2.55 22.28
CA HIS A 327 0.43 -2.31 21.72
C HIS A 327 1.37 -1.53 22.66
N PHE A 328 0.92 -1.10 23.85
CA PHE A 328 1.73 -0.45 24.86
C PHE A 328 1.77 -1.27 26.15
N LEU A 329 2.99 -1.58 26.59
CA LEU A 329 3.25 -2.10 27.94
C LEU A 329 3.47 -0.93 28.89
N ILE A 330 2.86 -0.94 30.07
CA ILE A 330 3.04 0.13 31.06
C ILE A 330 3.97 -0.37 32.16
N LYS A 331 5.10 0.33 32.37
CA LYS A 331 6.04 0.07 33.47
C LYS A 331 5.63 0.84 34.71
N SER A 332 5.88 0.24 35.87
CA SER A 332 5.76 0.94 37.15
C SER A 332 6.86 1.99 37.26
N PRO A 333 6.54 3.25 37.64
CA PRO A 333 7.55 4.28 37.79
C PRO A 333 8.40 4.07 39.05
N SER A 334 9.68 4.43 38.99
CA SER A 334 10.52 4.56 40.19
C SER A 334 10.08 5.76 41.04
N ALA A 335 10.62 5.88 42.25
CA ALA A 335 10.17 6.85 43.24
C ALA A 335 10.28 8.31 42.72
N GLU A 336 11.30 8.58 41.92
CA GLU A 336 11.63 9.87 41.32
C GLU A 336 10.62 10.27 40.23
N TYR A 337 10.08 9.30 39.49
CA TYR A 337 9.12 9.52 38.41
C TYR A 337 7.66 9.26 38.82
N ALA A 338 7.41 8.71 40.02
CA ALA A 338 6.10 8.41 40.56
C ALA A 338 5.18 9.62 40.90
N PRO A 339 5.66 10.86 41.14
CA PRO A 339 4.76 11.97 41.42
C PRO A 339 3.71 12.17 40.32
N ALA A 340 2.46 12.43 40.69
CA ALA A 340 1.34 12.49 39.74
C ALA A 340 1.52 13.55 38.63
N THR A 341 2.29 14.60 38.89
CA THR A 341 2.64 15.68 37.95
C THR A 341 3.85 15.37 37.08
N SER A 342 4.53 14.24 37.30
CA SER A 342 5.70 13.82 36.55
C SER A 342 5.42 13.81 35.04
N PRO A 343 6.25 14.48 34.23
CA PRO A 343 6.15 14.41 32.77
C PRO A 343 6.29 12.99 32.24
N ALA A 344 7.07 12.13 32.90
CA ALA A 344 7.26 10.74 32.47
C ALA A 344 5.95 9.92 32.45
N LEU A 345 4.96 10.32 33.25
CA LEU A 345 3.64 9.68 33.28
C LEU A 345 2.67 10.28 32.24
N HIS A 346 3.11 11.17 31.35
CA HIS A 346 2.24 11.84 30.38
C HIS A 346 1.57 10.87 29.42
N ALA A 347 2.34 10.01 28.74
CA ALA A 347 1.78 8.99 27.85
C ALA A 347 0.81 8.04 28.58
N GLN A 348 1.15 7.63 29.82
CA GLN A 348 0.27 6.81 30.65
C GLN A 348 -1.06 7.51 30.92
N ARG A 349 -1.03 8.78 31.35
CA ARG A 349 -2.24 9.57 31.59
C ARG A 349 -3.06 9.73 30.32
N LEU A 350 -2.44 10.01 29.18
CA LEU A 350 -3.16 10.16 27.92
C LEU A 350 -3.90 8.89 27.53
N VAL A 351 -3.21 7.75 27.56
CA VAL A 351 -3.80 6.45 27.19
C VAL A 351 -4.93 6.06 28.14
N GLN A 352 -4.74 6.23 29.45
CA GLN A 352 -5.77 5.94 30.46
C GLN A 352 -6.96 6.91 30.38
N TRP A 353 -6.72 8.20 30.12
CA TRP A 353 -7.76 9.22 30.05
C TRP A 353 -8.62 9.09 28.80
N LEU A 354 -8.00 8.80 27.65
CA LEU A 354 -8.71 8.67 26.39
C LEU A 354 -9.51 7.39 26.33
N GLY A 355 -8.92 6.23 26.71
CA GLY A 355 -9.59 4.94 26.60
C GLY A 355 -10.29 4.77 25.24
N ASP A 356 -11.62 4.60 25.26
CA ASP A 356 -12.47 4.44 24.08
C ASP A 356 -12.95 5.77 23.46
N ARG A 357 -12.57 6.92 24.01
CA ARG A 357 -12.95 8.27 23.50
C ARG A 357 -11.98 8.80 22.44
N GLN A 358 -11.11 7.96 21.91
CA GLN A 358 -10.17 8.36 20.87
C GLN A 358 -10.93 8.77 19.60
N PRO A 359 -10.59 9.90 18.95
CA PRO A 359 -11.39 10.43 17.83
C PRO A 359 -11.19 9.66 16.54
N THR A 360 -10.02 9.04 16.36
CA THR A 360 -9.61 8.38 15.12
C THR A 360 -10.11 6.93 15.10
N SER A 361 -10.92 6.56 14.12
CA SER A 361 -11.46 5.19 13.95
C SER A 361 -10.46 4.27 13.26
N ALA A 362 -10.23 3.07 13.81
CA ALA A 362 -9.38 2.06 13.17
C ALA A 362 -9.96 1.57 11.83
N VAL A 363 -11.29 1.46 11.72
CA VAL A 363 -11.97 1.06 10.48
C VAL A 363 -11.80 2.13 9.40
N ASN A 364 -12.03 3.40 9.73
CA ASN A 364 -11.83 4.49 8.77
C ASN A 364 -10.35 4.63 8.38
N CYS A 365 -9.42 4.39 9.32
CA CYS A 365 -8.00 4.33 8.99
C CYS A 365 -7.69 3.20 8.02
N ALA A 366 -8.25 2.01 8.23
CA ALA A 366 -8.04 0.87 7.35
C ALA A 366 -8.49 1.14 5.92
N GLU A 367 -9.64 1.80 5.74
CA GLU A 367 -10.12 2.25 4.42
C GLU A 367 -9.11 3.20 3.75
N LEU A 368 -8.63 4.23 4.45
CA LEU A 368 -7.66 5.18 3.90
C LEU A 368 -6.32 4.50 3.55
N VAL A 369 -5.84 3.61 4.41
CA VAL A 369 -4.61 2.83 4.17
C VAL A 369 -4.78 1.88 2.99
N TRP A 370 -5.96 1.27 2.83
CA TRP A 370 -6.30 0.45 1.67
C TRP A 370 -6.35 1.27 0.37
N GLN A 371 -6.94 2.47 0.41
CA GLN A 371 -6.95 3.39 -0.74
C GLN A 371 -5.52 3.77 -1.15
N LEU A 372 -4.62 4.00 -0.18
CA LEU A 372 -3.21 4.26 -0.46
C LEU A 372 -2.50 3.09 -1.13
N ALA A 373 -2.85 1.87 -0.77
CA ALA A 373 -2.31 0.67 -1.41
C ALA A 373 -2.62 0.62 -2.92
N HIS A 374 -3.72 1.27 -3.34
CA HIS A 374 -4.17 1.38 -4.73
C HIS A 374 -3.84 2.76 -5.33
N CYS A 375 -3.14 3.62 -4.59
CA CYS A 375 -2.77 4.93 -5.08
C CYS A 375 -1.50 4.82 -5.92
N SER A 376 -1.54 5.34 -7.16
CA SER A 376 -0.37 5.36 -8.04
C SER A 376 0.79 6.18 -7.47
N PHE A 377 0.48 7.32 -6.83
CA PHE A 377 1.45 8.25 -6.26
C PHE A 377 1.13 8.52 -4.79
N PRO A 378 1.34 7.52 -3.91
CA PRO A 378 1.02 7.70 -2.51
C PRO A 378 2.05 8.66 -1.88
N PRO A 379 1.65 9.47 -0.89
CA PRO A 379 2.58 10.32 -0.17
C PRO A 379 3.59 9.46 0.62
N LEU A 380 4.75 10.03 0.94
CA LEU A 380 5.70 9.39 1.87
C LEU A 380 5.08 9.22 3.26
N ARG A 381 4.26 10.17 3.72
CA ARG A 381 3.65 10.17 5.06
C ARG A 381 2.14 10.36 4.98
N LEU A 382 1.39 9.53 5.68
CA LEU A 382 -0.04 9.71 5.92
C LEU A 382 -0.32 9.85 7.41
N LEU A 383 -0.67 11.08 7.81
CA LEU A 383 -1.11 11.41 9.16
C LEU A 383 -2.58 11.01 9.34
N LEU A 384 -2.85 10.13 10.31
CA LEU A 384 -4.21 9.67 10.60
C LEU A 384 -4.74 10.27 11.91
N GLY A 385 -5.71 11.18 11.76
CA GLY A 385 -6.40 11.88 12.85
C GLY A 385 -6.00 13.36 12.96
N SER A 386 -6.95 14.22 13.30
CA SER A 386 -6.71 15.67 13.42
C SER A 386 -5.60 16.03 14.41
N TYR A 387 -5.57 15.33 15.56
CA TYR A 387 -4.54 15.53 16.57
C TYR A 387 -3.12 15.19 16.04
N ALA A 388 -3.00 14.18 15.19
CA ALA A 388 -1.73 13.84 14.54
C ALA A 388 -1.25 14.99 13.65
N ILE A 389 -2.17 15.52 12.83
CA ILE A 389 -1.90 16.64 11.91
C ILE A 389 -1.49 17.89 12.68
N GLU A 390 -2.23 18.25 13.72
CA GLU A 390 -1.94 19.45 14.54
C GLU A 390 -0.61 19.32 15.28
N SER A 391 -0.36 18.17 15.93
CA SER A 391 0.86 17.94 16.70
C SER A 391 2.11 18.00 15.82
N ILE A 392 2.06 17.39 14.64
CA ILE A 392 3.17 17.43 13.68
C ILE A 392 3.36 18.82 13.10
N ARG A 393 2.26 19.53 12.76
CA ARG A 393 2.35 20.92 12.30
C ARG A 393 3.04 21.82 13.32
N ASP A 394 2.66 21.71 14.59
CA ASP A 394 3.26 22.54 15.65
C ASP A 394 4.72 22.15 15.91
N ARG A 395 5.06 20.85 15.85
CA ARG A 395 6.46 20.41 15.90
C ARG A 395 7.29 21.00 14.76
N MET A 396 6.80 20.94 13.52
CA MET A 396 7.51 21.50 12.36
C MET A 396 7.70 23.00 12.48
N ARG A 397 6.71 23.73 13.03
CA ARG A 397 6.86 25.16 13.35
C ARG A 397 8.00 25.38 14.35
N SER A 398 8.00 24.64 15.45
CA SER A 398 9.05 24.73 16.48
C SER A 398 10.44 24.40 15.93
N VAL A 399 10.58 23.37 15.07
CA VAL A 399 11.86 23.08 14.39
C VAL A 399 12.31 24.25 13.54
N THR A 400 11.38 24.83 12.78
CA THR A 400 11.69 25.95 11.87
C THR A 400 12.12 27.18 12.66
N GLU A 401 11.40 27.52 13.74
CA GLU A 401 11.75 28.61 14.64
C GLU A 401 13.14 28.40 15.25
N GLU A 402 13.45 27.20 15.74
CA GLU A 402 14.78 26.86 16.26
C GLU A 402 15.87 27.00 15.18
N LEU A 403 15.63 26.51 13.96
CA LEU A 403 16.56 26.68 12.84
C LEU A 403 16.81 28.17 12.54
N GLU A 404 15.75 28.98 12.49
CA GLU A 404 15.85 30.41 12.19
C GLU A 404 16.57 31.19 13.29
N ASP A 405 16.36 30.83 14.55
CA ASP A 405 17.05 31.43 15.70
C ASP A 405 18.55 31.13 15.64
N TRP A 406 18.95 29.92 15.26
CA TRP A 406 20.34 29.46 15.31
C TRP A 406 21.09 29.51 13.97
N LYS A 407 20.44 29.83 12.85
CA LYS A 407 21.05 29.81 11.51
C LYS A 407 22.31 30.67 11.38
N HIS A 408 22.46 31.70 12.21
CA HIS A 408 23.62 32.61 12.18
C HIS A 408 24.90 31.96 12.72
N LEU A 409 24.82 30.79 13.38
CA LEU A 409 25.97 29.99 13.82
C LEU A 409 26.43 29.02 12.72
N ASN A 410 26.73 29.54 11.52
CA ASN A 410 27.34 28.77 10.43
C ASN A 410 28.60 29.46 9.88
N PHE A 411 29.50 28.69 9.28
CA PHE A 411 30.64 29.23 8.55
C PHE A 411 30.18 29.54 7.11
N THR A 412 30.17 30.82 6.73
CA THR A 412 30.00 31.20 5.33
C THR A 412 31.25 30.78 4.55
N LEU A 413 31.07 30.06 3.43
CA LEU A 413 32.17 29.86 2.48
C LEU A 413 32.61 31.25 1.99
N ASP A 414 33.84 31.64 2.30
CA ASP A 414 34.42 32.89 1.82
C ASP A 414 34.38 32.88 0.29
N ALA A 415 33.74 33.89 -0.30
CA ALA A 415 33.73 34.14 -1.75
C ALA A 415 35.10 34.68 -2.23
N GLY A 416 36.18 33.97 -1.85
CA GLY A 416 37.55 34.45 -1.92
C GLY A 416 38.54 33.33 -2.13
N ASP A 417 38.29 32.43 -3.08
CA ASP A 417 39.36 31.70 -3.75
C ASP A 417 38.97 31.45 -5.22
N SER A 418 39.07 32.51 -6.02
CA SER A 418 39.18 32.39 -7.48
C SER A 418 40.55 31.80 -7.82
N GLY A 419 40.71 30.50 -7.58
CA GLY A 419 41.82 29.69 -8.06
C GLY A 419 41.25 28.63 -9.00
N GLU A 420 41.53 28.76 -10.29
CA GLU A 420 41.20 27.79 -11.34
C GLU A 420 41.52 26.36 -10.89
N GLY A 421 40.51 25.49 -10.85
CA GLY A 421 40.69 24.12 -10.37
C GLY A 421 39.42 23.28 -10.48
N CYS A 422 38.97 23.05 -11.71
CA CYS A 422 38.13 21.95 -12.18
C CYS A 422 37.72 20.91 -11.10
N LEU A 423 36.42 20.85 -10.77
CA LEU A 423 35.70 19.59 -10.57
C LEU A 423 34.25 19.78 -10.97
N ALA A 424 33.92 19.24 -12.14
CA ALA A 424 32.56 18.87 -12.48
C ALA A 424 32.14 17.70 -11.58
N THR A 425 31.01 17.84 -10.90
CA THR A 425 30.16 16.71 -10.52
C THR A 425 28.72 17.16 -10.56
N ASP A 426 28.03 16.71 -11.60
CA ASP A 426 26.59 16.49 -11.57
C ASP A 426 26.25 15.62 -10.35
N ALA A 427 25.34 16.11 -9.50
CA ALA A 427 24.38 15.32 -8.71
C ALA A 427 23.59 16.26 -7.80
N PHE A 428 22.32 16.47 -8.13
CA PHE A 428 21.18 16.10 -7.29
C PHE A 428 19.95 15.95 -8.19
#